data_AF-A0A662FJX4-F1
#
_entry.id   AF-A0A662FJX4-F1
#
_cell.length_a   1.000
_cell.length_b   1.000
_cell.length_c   1.000
_cell.angle_alpha   90.00
_cell.angle_beta   90.00
_cell.angle_gamma   90.00
#
_symmetry.space_group_name_H-M   'P 1'
#
loop_
_entity.id
_entity.type
_entity.pdbx_description
1 polymer ?
#
loop_
_entity_poly.entity_id
_entity_poly.type
_entity_poly.pdbx_seq_one_letter_code
_entity_poly.pdbx_strand_id
1 'polypeptide(L)'
;MIVKKSFNDIFRAPGFSVLSVVFDVLFFFLFGFITGPVRVRLAELATIIASSIPSVVEKLDFVTVSKVFFSPDIKPFLFRLLSFVFLFYFLVFVVFVVCQGLAWWFAFKIVKPKSFLRFFWSFFRISLFWGVILAVLHFVSVFVDLRFEVLKKFNPSSVNFLGYFIFALIVISAVLVFFSYLKLRLFAFFKIPFKKSFNVLFVSFIIIVLIKLLPKLVAKINPTVALVVSFLLTFPGFLFIRVYSINLVKLKKVE
;
A
#
# COMPACT_ATOMS: atom_id res chain seq x y z
N MET A 1 12.04 -27.48 -3.10
CA MET A 1 11.20 -28.07 -2.01
C MET A 1 10.13 -27.12 -1.46
N ILE A 2 10.45 -25.88 -1.06
CA ILE A 2 9.50 -24.98 -0.35
C ILE A 2 8.35 -24.48 -1.23
N VAL A 3 8.62 -24.21 -2.50
CA VAL A 3 7.59 -23.82 -3.50
C VAL A 3 6.51 -24.91 -3.59
N LYS A 4 6.93 -26.16 -3.87
CA LYS A 4 6.03 -27.33 -3.92
C LYS A 4 5.22 -27.51 -2.64
N LYS A 5 5.88 -27.37 -1.48
CA LYS A 5 5.18 -27.42 -0.18
C LYS A 5 4.10 -26.34 -0.06
N SER A 6 4.39 -25.11 -0.46
CA SER A 6 3.46 -23.99 -0.35
C SER A 6 2.22 -24.19 -1.22
N PHE A 7 2.39 -24.73 -2.44
CA PHE A 7 1.26 -25.17 -3.26
C PHE A 7 0.45 -26.27 -2.57
N ASN A 8 1.11 -27.33 -2.08
CA ASN A 8 0.41 -28.42 -1.41
C ASN A 8 -0.38 -27.95 -0.17
N ASP A 9 0.18 -27.04 0.62
CA ASP A 9 -0.50 -26.48 1.80
C ASP A 9 -1.77 -25.70 1.39
N ILE A 10 -1.73 -24.93 0.30
CA ILE A 10 -2.89 -24.20 -0.24
C ILE A 10 -4.01 -25.17 -0.66
N PHE A 11 -3.67 -26.24 -1.38
CA PHE A 11 -4.65 -27.22 -1.86
C PHE A 11 -5.20 -28.13 -0.76
N ARG A 12 -4.45 -28.35 0.33
CA ARG A 12 -4.91 -29.12 1.49
C ARG A 12 -5.92 -28.36 2.36
N ALA A 13 -5.99 -27.03 2.23
CA ALA A 13 -6.86 -26.18 3.03
C ALA A 13 -7.73 -25.25 2.16
N PRO A 14 -8.55 -25.80 1.24
CA PRO A 14 -9.24 -25.01 0.21
C PRO A 14 -10.17 -23.94 0.81
N GLY A 15 -10.86 -24.24 1.91
CA GLY A 15 -11.74 -23.27 2.58
C GLY A 15 -10.99 -22.02 3.07
N PHE A 16 -9.83 -22.20 3.72
CA PHE A 16 -9.02 -21.05 4.16
C PHE A 16 -8.36 -20.31 3.01
N SER A 17 -7.97 -21.03 1.95
CA SER A 17 -7.43 -20.44 0.72
C SER A 17 -8.45 -19.53 0.04
N VAL A 18 -9.68 -20.03 -0.16
CA VAL A 18 -10.79 -19.27 -0.75
C VAL A 18 -11.13 -18.06 0.12
N LEU A 19 -11.27 -18.22 1.44
CA LEU A 19 -11.57 -17.10 2.34
C LEU A 19 -10.47 -16.02 2.30
N SER A 20 -9.19 -16.41 2.26
CA SER A 20 -8.09 -15.44 2.13
C SER A 20 -8.21 -14.61 0.85
N VAL A 21 -8.50 -15.26 -0.28
CA VAL A 21 -8.72 -14.61 -1.58
C VAL A 21 -9.96 -13.71 -1.55
N VAL A 22 -11.08 -14.16 -0.97
CA VAL A 22 -12.31 -13.37 -0.85
C VAL A 22 -12.05 -12.08 -0.07
N PHE A 23 -11.30 -12.12 1.03
CA PHE A 23 -10.97 -10.91 1.78
C PHE A 23 -10.00 -9.98 1.04
N ASP A 24 -9.14 -10.50 0.15
CA ASP A 24 -8.33 -9.65 -0.72
C ASP A 24 -9.17 -8.95 -1.80
N VAL A 25 -10.10 -9.68 -2.40
CA VAL A 25 -11.06 -9.14 -3.38
C VAL A 25 -11.92 -8.07 -2.71
N LEU A 26 -12.46 -8.36 -1.52
CA LEU A 26 -13.26 -7.42 -0.74
C LEU A 26 -12.45 -6.17 -0.38
N PHE A 27 -11.19 -6.33 0.05
CA PHE A 27 -10.30 -5.18 0.28
C PHE A 27 -10.17 -4.32 -0.98
N PHE A 28 -9.91 -4.93 -2.13
CA PHE A 28 -9.72 -4.20 -3.37
C PHE A 28 -10.98 -3.43 -3.79
N PHE A 29 -12.17 -4.04 -3.68
CA PHE A 29 -13.44 -3.37 -3.97
C PHE A 29 -13.74 -2.24 -2.99
N LEU A 30 -13.62 -2.49 -1.68
CA LEU A 30 -13.88 -1.46 -0.66
C LEU A 30 -12.88 -0.31 -0.77
N PHE A 31 -11.60 -0.61 -0.99
CA PHE A 31 -10.57 0.39 -1.21
C PHE A 31 -10.87 1.22 -2.47
N GLY A 32 -11.27 0.59 -3.58
CA GLY A 32 -11.72 1.29 -4.79
C GLY A 32 -12.93 2.20 -4.55
N PHE A 33 -13.94 1.69 -3.86
CA PHE A 33 -15.16 2.43 -3.52
C PHE A 33 -14.89 3.64 -2.61
N ILE A 34 -13.97 3.50 -1.63
CA ILE A 34 -13.59 4.61 -0.74
C ILE A 34 -12.71 5.63 -1.47
N THR A 35 -11.75 5.16 -2.28
CA THR A 35 -10.76 6.04 -2.94
C THR A 35 -11.34 6.83 -4.11
N GLY A 36 -12.28 6.27 -4.86
CA GLY A 36 -12.87 6.92 -6.04
C GLY A 36 -13.49 8.29 -5.75
N PRO A 37 -14.56 8.36 -4.93
CA PRO A 37 -15.21 9.63 -4.58
C PRO A 37 -14.26 10.60 -3.88
N VAL A 38 -13.35 10.08 -3.05
CA VAL A 38 -12.43 10.93 -2.31
C VAL A 38 -11.44 11.63 -3.25
N ARG A 39 -10.88 10.91 -4.24
CA ARG A 39 -9.98 11.52 -5.22
C ARG A 39 -10.65 12.63 -6.01
N VAL A 40 -11.91 12.45 -6.40
CA VAL A 40 -12.68 13.48 -7.10
C VAL A 40 -12.84 14.73 -6.23
N ARG A 41 -13.24 14.57 -4.97
CA ARG A 41 -13.39 15.70 -4.03
C ARG A 41 -12.06 16.38 -3.68
N LEU A 42 -10.97 15.62 -3.56
CA LEU A 42 -9.63 16.18 -3.35
C LEU A 42 -9.19 17.01 -4.56
N ALA A 43 -9.44 16.53 -5.78
CA ALA A 43 -9.15 17.27 -7.00
C ALA A 43 -9.97 18.56 -7.09
N GLU A 44 -11.29 18.50 -6.84
CA GLU A 44 -12.16 19.69 -6.80
C GLU A 44 -11.66 20.74 -5.80
N LEU A 45 -11.35 20.33 -4.57
CA LEU A 45 -10.84 21.23 -3.54
C LEU A 45 -9.45 21.78 -3.89
N ALA A 46 -8.57 20.96 -4.47
CA ALA A 46 -7.27 21.42 -4.94
C ALA A 46 -7.40 22.46 -6.06
N THR A 47 -8.34 22.28 -6.99
CA THR A 47 -8.63 23.25 -8.06
C THR A 47 -9.19 24.55 -7.50
N ILE A 48 -10.13 24.50 -6.54
CA ILE A 48 -10.69 25.70 -5.88
C ILE A 48 -9.59 26.46 -5.13
N ILE A 49 -8.73 25.74 -4.40
CA ILE A 49 -7.61 26.34 -3.70
C ILE A 49 -6.63 26.97 -4.69
N ALA A 50 -6.30 26.29 -5.79
CA ALA A 50 -5.41 26.80 -6.83
C ALA A 50 -5.97 28.04 -7.55
N SER A 51 -7.27 28.10 -7.81
CA SER A 51 -7.93 29.27 -8.44
C SER A 51 -8.11 30.45 -7.50
N SER A 52 -8.06 30.22 -6.18
CA SER A 52 -8.19 31.26 -5.15
C SER A 52 -6.85 31.89 -4.75
N ILE A 53 -5.72 31.35 -5.24
CA ILE A 53 -4.40 31.94 -5.02
C ILE A 53 -4.22 33.07 -6.06
N PRO A 54 -4.05 34.34 -5.62
CA PRO A 54 -3.90 35.46 -6.54
C PRO A 54 -2.71 35.26 -7.48
N SER A 55 -2.84 35.68 -8.74
CA SER A 55 -1.76 35.66 -9.75
C SER A 55 -0.49 36.42 -9.33
N VAL A 56 -0.56 37.24 -8.27
CA VAL A 56 0.54 38.02 -7.70
C VAL A 56 1.50 37.19 -6.83
N VAL A 57 1.24 35.88 -6.63
CA VAL A 57 2.13 34.97 -5.85
C VAL A 57 3.47 34.66 -6.56
N GLU A 58 3.71 35.21 -7.75
CA GLU A 58 4.97 35.10 -8.50
C GLU A 58 6.25 35.54 -7.74
N LYS A 59 6.15 36.25 -6.61
CA LYS A 59 7.33 36.82 -5.93
C LYS A 59 7.47 36.58 -4.43
N LEU A 60 6.68 35.71 -3.79
CA LEU A 60 6.67 35.66 -2.32
C LEU A 60 7.07 34.31 -1.68
N ASP A 61 7.93 34.46 -0.67
CA ASP A 61 8.56 33.48 0.21
C ASP A 61 7.58 32.47 0.84
N PHE A 62 8.08 31.30 1.27
CA PHE A 62 7.28 30.18 1.82
C PHE A 62 6.29 30.61 2.93
N VAL A 63 6.69 31.61 3.72
CA VAL A 63 5.90 32.22 4.82
C VAL A 63 4.64 32.93 4.32
N THR A 64 4.69 33.50 3.12
CA THR A 64 3.56 34.25 2.54
C THR A 64 2.55 33.33 1.89
N VAL A 65 3.02 32.27 1.22
CA VAL A 65 2.17 31.20 0.69
C VAL A 65 1.40 30.50 1.81
N SER A 66 2.05 30.22 2.94
CA SER A 66 1.39 29.64 4.12
C SER A 66 0.36 30.59 4.73
N LYS A 67 0.61 31.91 4.80
CA LYS A 67 -0.40 32.90 5.25
C LYS A 67 -1.64 32.95 4.35
N VAL A 68 -1.48 32.79 3.03
CA VAL A 68 -2.61 32.72 2.09
C VAL A 68 -3.48 31.49 2.37
N PHE A 69 -2.89 30.32 2.64
CA PHE A 69 -3.66 29.12 2.98
C PHE A 69 -4.48 29.24 4.29
N PHE A 70 -4.08 30.12 5.21
CA PHE A 70 -4.79 30.38 6.47
C PHE A 70 -5.64 31.66 6.44
N SER A 71 -5.82 32.28 5.27
CA SER A 71 -6.72 33.44 5.13
C SER A 71 -8.17 33.06 5.47
N PRO A 72 -9.01 34.00 5.95
CA PRO A 72 -10.40 33.72 6.30
C PRO A 72 -11.22 33.07 5.19
N ASP A 73 -10.87 33.36 3.92
CA ASP A 73 -11.57 32.86 2.74
C ASP A 73 -11.17 31.41 2.37
N ILE A 74 -9.91 31.03 2.59
CA ILE A 74 -9.37 29.71 2.22
C ILE A 74 -9.42 28.73 3.40
N LYS A 75 -9.31 29.24 4.63
CA LYS A 75 -9.29 28.45 5.86
C LYS A 75 -10.44 27.44 5.99
N PRO A 76 -11.73 27.77 5.68
CA PRO A 76 -12.82 26.79 5.76
C PRO A 76 -12.65 25.61 4.79
N PHE A 77 -12.15 25.88 3.58
CA PHE A 77 -11.87 24.86 2.57
C PHE A 77 -10.67 24.00 2.98
N LEU A 78 -9.63 24.61 3.56
CA LEU A 78 -8.48 23.89 4.09
C LEU A 78 -8.88 22.94 5.25
N PHE A 79 -9.70 23.40 6.20
CA PHE A 79 -10.20 22.54 7.28
C PHE A 79 -11.07 21.39 6.76
N ARG A 80 -12.00 21.66 5.84
CA ARG A 80 -12.78 20.59 5.19
C ARG A 80 -11.88 19.60 4.47
N LEU A 81 -10.88 20.07 3.75
CA LEU A 81 -9.90 19.23 3.06
C LEU A 81 -9.17 18.33 4.06
N LEU A 82 -8.63 18.90 5.13
CA LEU A 82 -7.89 18.14 6.15
C LEU A 82 -8.79 17.12 6.88
N SER A 83 -10.02 17.50 7.25
CA SER A 83 -10.98 16.57 7.85
C SER A 83 -11.34 15.42 6.91
N PHE A 84 -11.51 15.71 5.62
CA PHE A 84 -11.83 14.71 4.61
C PHE A 84 -10.65 13.79 4.33
N VAL A 85 -9.42 14.32 4.26
CA VAL A 85 -8.19 13.54 4.18
C VAL A 85 -8.04 12.63 5.40
N PHE A 86 -8.25 13.15 6.61
CA PHE A 86 -8.18 12.37 7.84
C PHE A 86 -9.21 11.24 7.85
N LEU A 87 -10.48 11.54 7.54
CA LEU A 87 -11.54 10.54 7.46
C LEU A 87 -11.23 9.47 6.41
N PHE A 88 -10.70 9.87 5.25
CA PHE A 88 -10.27 8.95 4.21
C PHE A 88 -9.17 8.00 4.70
N TYR A 89 -8.09 8.53 5.28
CA TYR A 89 -7.02 7.70 5.83
C TYR A 89 -7.53 6.77 6.93
N PHE A 90 -8.42 7.25 7.79
CA PHE A 90 -9.04 6.43 8.82
C PHE A 90 -9.88 5.29 8.23
N LEU A 91 -10.75 5.57 7.26
CA LEU A 91 -11.58 4.54 6.60
C LEU A 91 -10.72 3.52 5.87
N VAL A 92 -9.74 3.97 5.08
CA VAL A 92 -8.77 3.08 4.40
C VAL A 92 -8.03 2.22 5.41
N PHE A 93 -7.61 2.78 6.54
CA PHE A 93 -6.94 2.04 7.59
C PHE A 93 -7.84 0.97 8.21
N VAL A 94 -9.08 1.29 8.55
CA VAL A 94 -10.04 0.33 9.11
C VAL A 94 -10.30 -0.81 8.12
N VAL A 95 -10.61 -0.49 6.86
CA VAL A 95 -10.83 -1.49 5.80
C VAL A 95 -9.59 -2.36 5.59
N PHE A 96 -8.40 -1.76 5.59
CA PHE A 96 -7.15 -2.50 5.50
C PHE A 96 -6.98 -3.46 6.68
N VAL A 97 -7.12 -2.98 7.92
CA VAL A 97 -6.94 -3.80 9.12
C VAL A 97 -7.91 -4.99 9.13
N VAL A 98 -9.18 -4.76 8.80
CA VAL A 98 -10.20 -5.81 8.81
C VAL A 98 -9.95 -6.81 7.68
N CYS A 99 -9.93 -6.35 6.43
CA CYS A 99 -9.86 -7.26 5.28
C CYS A 99 -8.47 -7.90 5.16
N GLN A 100 -7.39 -7.11 5.20
CA GLN A 100 -6.04 -7.67 5.12
C GLN A 100 -5.68 -8.44 6.39
N GLY A 101 -6.13 -8.02 7.57
CA GLY A 101 -5.94 -8.80 8.80
C GLY A 101 -6.55 -10.20 8.69
N LEU A 102 -7.79 -10.30 8.18
CA LEU A 102 -8.44 -11.60 7.95
C LEU A 102 -7.74 -12.40 6.85
N ALA A 103 -7.41 -11.78 5.71
CA ALA A 103 -6.71 -12.45 4.61
C ALA A 103 -5.36 -13.04 5.07
N TRP A 104 -4.60 -12.28 5.84
CA TRP A 104 -3.36 -12.74 6.48
C TRP A 104 -3.61 -13.82 7.52
N TRP A 105 -4.64 -13.71 8.36
CA TRP A 105 -4.96 -14.72 9.36
C TRP A 105 -5.25 -16.08 8.73
N PHE A 106 -6.04 -16.11 7.66
CA PHE A 106 -6.31 -17.34 6.90
C PHE A 106 -5.04 -17.91 6.27
N ALA A 107 -4.18 -17.07 5.68
CA ALA A 107 -2.88 -17.52 5.16
C ALA A 107 -1.99 -18.11 6.27
N PHE A 108 -2.03 -17.54 7.48
CA PHE A 108 -1.37 -18.14 8.64
C PHE A 108 -2.01 -19.47 9.03
N LYS A 109 -3.34 -19.60 9.06
CA LYS A 109 -4.04 -20.85 9.39
C LYS A 109 -3.68 -22.01 8.47
N ILE A 110 -3.45 -21.74 7.18
CA ILE A 110 -2.95 -22.73 6.21
C ILE A 110 -1.61 -23.34 6.67
N VAL A 111 -0.71 -22.53 7.25
CA VAL A 111 0.66 -22.96 7.60
C VAL A 111 0.83 -23.33 9.08
N LYS A 112 0.11 -22.66 9.98
CA LYS A 112 0.16 -22.86 11.43
C LYS A 112 -1.12 -22.34 12.11
N PRO A 113 -1.76 -23.14 12.98
CA PRO A 113 -2.87 -22.64 13.79
C PRO A 113 -2.39 -21.53 14.73
N LYS A 114 -3.04 -20.36 14.66
CA LYS A 114 -2.92 -19.26 15.62
C LYS A 114 -4.30 -18.88 16.17
N SER A 115 -4.34 -18.42 17.41
CA SER A 115 -5.52 -17.77 17.99
C SER A 115 -5.83 -16.48 17.24
N PHE A 116 -7.10 -16.24 16.93
CA PHE A 116 -7.56 -15.07 16.20
C PHE A 116 -7.27 -13.77 16.96
N LEU A 117 -7.69 -13.66 18.22
CA LEU A 117 -7.54 -12.44 19.01
C LEU A 117 -6.07 -12.00 19.11
N ARG A 118 -5.17 -12.93 19.45
CA ARG A 118 -3.74 -12.63 19.57
C ARG A 118 -3.14 -12.23 18.22
N PHE A 119 -3.57 -12.90 17.14
CA PHE A 119 -3.15 -12.56 15.78
C PHE A 119 -3.57 -11.13 15.41
N PHE A 120 -4.87 -10.85 15.56
CA PHE A 120 -5.48 -9.61 15.09
C PHE A 120 -4.93 -8.40 15.86
N TRP A 121 -4.74 -8.51 17.18
CA TRP A 121 -4.11 -7.45 17.97
C TRP A 121 -2.66 -7.17 17.52
N SER A 122 -1.87 -8.22 17.26
CA SER A 122 -0.51 -8.02 16.74
C SER A 122 -0.52 -7.39 15.35
N PHE A 123 -1.43 -7.82 14.46
CA PHE A 123 -1.59 -7.24 13.13
C PHE A 123 -1.95 -5.75 13.22
N PHE A 124 -2.97 -5.41 14.02
CA PHE A 124 -3.42 -4.04 14.26
C PHE A 124 -2.29 -3.13 14.75
N ARG A 125 -1.51 -3.54 15.75
CA ARG A 125 -0.37 -2.74 16.25
C ARG A 125 0.66 -2.46 15.16
N ILE A 126 0.96 -3.46 14.34
CA ILE A 126 1.91 -3.34 13.24
C ILE A 126 1.37 -2.40 12.18
N SER A 127 0.13 -2.60 11.77
CA SER A 127 -0.53 -1.75 10.79
C SER A 127 -0.66 -0.32 11.27
N LEU A 128 -0.95 -0.08 12.55
CA LEU A 128 -1.06 1.27 13.12
C LEU A 128 0.30 2.00 13.05
N PHE A 129 1.36 1.36 13.54
CA PHE A 129 2.70 1.96 13.52
C PHE A 129 3.14 2.31 12.08
N TRP A 130 3.05 1.35 11.17
CA TRP A 130 3.44 1.58 9.79
C TRP A 130 2.47 2.50 9.04
N GLY A 131 1.19 2.48 9.39
CA GLY A 131 0.17 3.37 8.85
C GLY A 131 0.47 4.83 9.17
N VAL A 132 0.90 5.12 10.40
CA VAL A 132 1.37 6.46 10.80
C VAL A 132 2.61 6.87 10.01
N ILE A 133 3.62 6.00 9.90
CA ILE A 133 4.83 6.28 9.11
C ILE A 133 4.47 6.58 7.65
N LEU A 134 3.63 5.74 7.02
CA LEU A 134 3.21 5.93 5.63
C LEU A 134 2.38 7.21 5.45
N ALA A 135 1.51 7.56 6.40
CA ALA A 135 0.76 8.81 6.37
C ALA A 135 1.69 10.03 6.43
N VAL A 136 2.70 10.01 7.30
CA VAL A 136 3.70 11.08 7.37
C VAL A 136 4.51 11.17 6.08
N LEU A 137 4.99 10.05 5.53
CA LEU A 137 5.72 10.04 4.27
C LEU A 137 4.88 10.58 3.10
N HIS A 138 3.62 10.20 3.01
CA HIS A 138 2.70 10.73 2.01
C HIS A 138 2.45 12.22 2.18
N PHE A 139 2.25 12.68 3.42
CA PHE A 139 2.09 14.11 3.72
C PHE A 139 3.31 14.89 3.24
N VAL A 140 4.52 14.47 3.62
CA VAL A 140 5.77 15.10 3.16
C VAL A 140 5.90 15.06 1.64
N SER A 141 5.54 13.94 0.99
CA SER A 141 5.55 13.82 -0.48
C SER A 141 4.73 14.91 -1.16
N VAL A 142 3.52 15.19 -0.65
CA VAL A 142 2.64 16.23 -1.21
C VAL A 142 3.32 17.61 -1.20
N PHE A 143 3.98 18.00 -0.11
CA PHE A 143 4.70 19.28 -0.05
C PHE A 143 5.90 19.32 -1.01
N VAL A 144 6.62 18.22 -1.13
CA VAL A 144 7.77 18.12 -2.03
C VAL A 144 7.34 18.21 -3.50
N ASP A 145 6.25 17.54 -3.86
CA ASP A 145 5.69 17.59 -5.20
C ASP A 145 5.15 18.99 -5.54
N LEU A 146 4.44 19.64 -4.60
CA LEU A 146 4.00 21.03 -4.76
C LEU A 146 5.19 22.00 -4.97
N ARG A 147 6.25 21.88 -4.15
CA ARG A 147 7.48 22.67 -4.32
C ARG A 147 8.09 22.44 -5.70
N PHE A 148 8.13 21.19 -6.15
CA PHE A 148 8.73 20.84 -7.42
C PHE A 148 7.96 21.40 -8.62
N GLU A 149 6.63 21.36 -8.59
CA GLU A 149 5.80 21.96 -9.63
C GLU A 149 5.96 23.48 -9.71
N VAL A 150 6.23 24.15 -8.57
CA VAL A 150 6.62 25.58 -8.59
C VAL A 150 8.00 25.78 -9.22
N LEU A 151 9.00 24.98 -8.83
CA LEU A 151 10.36 25.09 -9.39
C LEU A 151 10.41 24.87 -10.90
N LYS A 152 9.62 23.93 -11.42
CA LYS A 152 9.49 23.67 -12.86
C LYS A 152 9.03 24.89 -13.66
N LYS A 153 8.23 25.79 -13.08
CA LYS A 153 7.82 27.03 -13.75
C LYS A 153 8.99 27.95 -14.04
N PHE A 154 10.03 27.92 -13.20
CA PHE A 154 11.21 28.78 -13.31
C PHE A 154 12.41 28.06 -13.95
N ASN A 155 12.49 26.74 -13.81
CA ASN A 155 13.50 25.91 -14.46
C ASN A 155 12.88 24.56 -14.86
N PRO A 156 12.41 24.43 -16.12
CA PRO A 156 11.73 23.23 -16.62
C PRO A 156 12.58 21.96 -16.55
N SER A 157 13.91 22.08 -16.52
CA SER A 157 14.87 20.97 -16.45
C SER A 157 15.14 20.48 -15.01
N SER A 158 14.47 21.06 -14.01
CA SER A 158 14.64 20.67 -12.61
C SER A 158 14.26 19.21 -12.38
N VAL A 159 15.02 18.50 -11.55
CA VAL A 159 14.76 17.10 -11.17
C VAL A 159 14.29 17.02 -9.72
N ASN A 160 13.21 16.28 -9.45
CA ASN A 160 12.67 16.11 -8.09
C ASN A 160 13.42 15.04 -7.29
N PHE A 161 14.71 15.27 -6.99
CA PHE A 161 15.53 14.31 -6.25
C PHE A 161 14.91 13.92 -4.90
N LEU A 162 14.34 14.90 -4.19
CA LEU A 162 13.69 14.68 -2.90
C LEU A 162 12.42 13.82 -3.04
N GLY A 163 11.62 14.03 -4.10
CA GLY A 163 10.46 13.19 -4.40
C GLY A 163 10.86 11.74 -4.68
N TYR A 164 11.92 11.51 -5.45
CA TYR A 164 12.46 10.16 -5.67
C TYR A 164 12.95 9.50 -4.37
N PHE A 165 13.61 10.26 -3.50
CA PHE A 165 14.04 9.78 -2.20
C PHE A 165 12.87 9.37 -1.30
N ILE A 166 11.81 10.19 -1.21
CA ILE A 166 10.61 9.88 -0.45
C ILE A 166 9.90 8.65 -1.03
N PHE A 167 9.80 8.55 -2.36
CA PHE A 167 9.26 7.38 -3.02
C PHE A 167 10.03 6.10 -2.65
N ALA A 168 11.37 6.16 -2.62
CA ALA A 168 12.20 5.04 -2.18
C ALA A 168 11.91 4.65 -0.72
N LEU A 169 11.74 5.64 0.19
CA LEU A 169 11.36 5.37 1.58
C LEU A 169 9.98 4.72 1.72
N ILE A 170 9.00 5.11 0.88
CA ILE A 170 7.68 4.47 0.84
C ILE A 170 7.80 3.00 0.41
N VAL A 171 8.59 2.72 -0.64
CA VAL A 171 8.85 1.35 -1.12
C VAL A 171 9.54 0.52 -0.05
N ILE A 172 10.59 1.05 0.60
CA ILE A 172 11.28 0.39 1.70
C ILE A 172 10.29 0.10 2.83
N SER A 173 9.47 1.08 3.23
CA SER A 173 8.48 0.92 4.29
C SER A 173 7.49 -0.21 3.96
N ALA A 174 7.00 -0.30 2.73
CA ALA A 174 6.12 -1.38 2.29
C ALA A 174 6.77 -2.77 2.43
N VAL A 175 8.07 -2.89 2.10
CA VAL A 175 8.85 -4.13 2.31
C VAL A 175 8.95 -4.45 3.81
N LEU A 176 9.29 -3.46 4.64
CA LEU A 176 9.44 -3.64 6.08
C LEU A 176 8.12 -4.04 6.76
N VAL A 177 7.00 -3.44 6.34
CA VAL A 177 5.64 -3.81 6.75
C VAL A 177 5.35 -5.27 6.44
N PHE A 178 5.62 -5.70 5.20
CA PHE A 178 5.37 -7.08 4.77
C PHE A 178 6.12 -8.08 5.65
N PHE A 179 7.42 -7.86 5.88
CA PHE A 179 8.22 -8.71 6.77
C PHE A 179 7.74 -8.67 8.22
N SER A 180 7.20 -7.54 8.68
CA SER A 180 6.60 -7.40 10.01
C SER A 180 5.40 -8.32 10.18
N TYR A 181 4.56 -8.47 9.15
CA TYR A 181 3.42 -9.39 9.17
C TYR A 181 3.84 -10.87 9.21
N LEU A 182 4.94 -11.26 8.55
CA LEU A 182 5.42 -12.65 8.54
C LEU A 182 5.72 -13.23 9.93
N LYS A 183 6.20 -12.40 10.87
CA LYS A 183 6.44 -12.82 12.26
C LYS A 183 5.48 -12.18 13.26
N LEU A 184 4.57 -11.31 12.81
CA LEU A 184 3.72 -10.47 13.65
C LEU A 184 4.53 -9.66 14.69
N ARG A 185 5.61 -9.02 14.24
CA ARG A 185 6.44 -8.12 15.06
C ARG A 185 6.95 -6.95 14.21
N LEU A 186 6.91 -5.73 14.75
CA LEU A 186 7.29 -4.48 14.07
C LEU A 186 8.69 -4.49 13.43
N PHE A 187 9.65 -5.12 14.10
CA PHE A 187 11.06 -5.16 13.67
C PHE A 187 11.50 -6.57 13.28
N ALA A 188 10.57 -7.36 12.75
CA ALA A 188 10.84 -8.74 12.36
C ALA A 188 11.90 -8.88 11.28
N PHE A 189 12.01 -7.89 10.39
CA PHE A 189 12.90 -7.90 9.23
C PHE A 189 14.38 -8.00 9.63
N PHE A 190 14.81 -7.28 10.67
CA PHE A 190 16.18 -7.37 11.20
C PHE A 190 16.53 -8.77 11.75
N LYS A 191 15.52 -9.58 12.05
CA LYS A 191 15.67 -10.94 12.60
C LYS A 191 15.50 -12.03 11.55
N ILE A 192 15.30 -11.70 10.26
CA ILE A 192 15.18 -12.69 9.19
C ILE A 192 16.51 -12.71 8.43
N PRO A 193 17.16 -13.88 8.29
CA PRO A 193 18.42 -13.99 7.55
C PRO A 193 18.28 -13.40 6.14
N PHE A 194 19.29 -12.64 5.70
CA PHE A 194 19.28 -11.95 4.41
C PHE A 194 18.93 -12.88 3.24
N LYS A 195 19.52 -14.10 3.19
CA LYS A 195 19.21 -15.12 2.17
C LYS A 195 17.71 -15.45 2.07
N LYS A 196 17.00 -15.51 3.20
CA LYS A 196 15.55 -15.77 3.22
C LYS A 196 14.77 -14.55 2.76
N SER A 197 15.15 -13.36 3.24
CA SER A 197 14.51 -12.11 2.82
C SER A 197 14.66 -11.89 1.31
N PHE A 198 15.84 -12.14 0.77
CA PHE A 198 16.12 -12.06 -0.67
C PHE A 198 15.24 -13.04 -1.45
N ASN A 199 15.16 -14.31 -1.02
CA ASN A 199 14.32 -15.31 -1.69
C ASN A 199 12.82 -14.94 -1.68
N VAL A 200 12.31 -14.38 -0.57
CA VAL A 200 10.93 -13.85 -0.51
C VAL A 200 10.73 -12.76 -1.55
N LEU A 201 11.64 -11.78 -1.57
CA LEU A 201 11.54 -10.64 -2.49
C LEU A 201 11.66 -11.08 -3.94
N PHE A 202 12.59 -11.97 -4.25
CA PHE A 202 12.82 -12.49 -5.60
C PHE A 202 11.63 -13.28 -6.12
N VAL A 203 11.08 -14.22 -5.33
CA VAL A 203 9.90 -14.99 -5.74
C VAL A 203 8.67 -14.08 -5.87
N SER A 204 8.50 -13.14 -4.94
CA SER A 204 7.40 -12.16 -5.03
C SER A 204 7.52 -11.30 -6.28
N PHE A 205 8.75 -10.86 -6.62
CA PHE A 205 9.03 -10.10 -7.84
C PHE A 205 8.65 -10.89 -9.09
N ILE A 206 9.09 -12.15 -9.22
CA ILE A 206 8.74 -13.01 -10.35
C ILE A 206 7.22 -13.12 -10.49
N ILE A 207 6.52 -13.39 -9.39
CA ILE A 207 5.06 -13.55 -9.41
C ILE A 207 4.37 -12.24 -9.81
N ILE A 208 4.80 -11.10 -9.27
CA ILE A 208 4.25 -9.79 -9.63
C ILE A 208 4.49 -9.48 -11.11
N VAL A 209 5.68 -9.81 -11.63
CA VAL A 209 5.99 -9.67 -13.06
C VAL A 209 5.06 -10.53 -13.90
N LEU A 210 4.84 -11.79 -13.54
CA LEU A 210 3.91 -12.69 -14.25
C LEU A 210 2.47 -12.18 -14.22
N ILE A 211 2.00 -11.72 -13.04
CA ILE A 211 0.67 -11.13 -12.87
C ILE A 211 0.51 -9.88 -13.76
N LYS A 212 1.56 -9.10 -14.00
CA LYS A 212 1.49 -7.92 -14.88
C LYS A 212 1.64 -8.23 -16.36
N LEU A 213 2.48 -9.21 -16.71
CA LEU A 213 2.88 -9.45 -18.10
C LEU A 213 1.88 -10.35 -18.83
N LEU A 214 1.36 -11.39 -18.18
CA LEU A 214 0.41 -12.32 -18.80
C LEU A 214 -0.90 -11.64 -19.21
N PRO A 215 -1.58 -10.84 -18.37
CA PRO A 215 -2.79 -10.16 -18.81
C PRO A 215 -2.56 -9.14 -19.93
N LYS A 216 -1.39 -8.49 -19.97
CA LYS A 216 -1.05 -7.59 -21.08
C LYS A 216 -0.94 -8.32 -22.42
N LEU A 217 -0.41 -9.55 -22.41
CA LEU A 217 -0.38 -10.38 -23.61
C LEU A 217 -1.78 -10.81 -24.03
N VAL A 218 -2.61 -11.23 -23.08
CA VAL A 218 -4.01 -11.62 -23.35
C VAL A 218 -4.84 -10.42 -23.81
N ALA A 219 -4.59 -9.22 -23.29
CA ALA A 219 -5.32 -8.00 -23.62
C ALA A 219 -5.15 -7.60 -25.10
N LYS A 220 -4.04 -8.00 -25.74
CA LYS A 220 -3.86 -7.81 -27.19
C LYS A 220 -4.83 -8.64 -28.02
N ILE A 221 -5.37 -9.73 -27.47
CA ILE A 221 -6.30 -10.65 -28.13
C ILE A 221 -7.74 -10.34 -27.70
N ASN A 222 -7.98 -10.28 -26.39
CA ASN A 222 -9.30 -9.99 -25.84
C ASN A 222 -9.19 -9.25 -24.49
N PRO A 223 -9.64 -7.99 -24.40
CA PRO A 223 -9.51 -7.18 -23.19
C PRO A 223 -10.38 -7.69 -22.03
N THR A 224 -11.56 -8.26 -22.32
CA THR A 224 -12.46 -8.80 -21.30
C THR A 224 -11.87 -10.06 -20.66
N VAL A 225 -11.32 -10.96 -21.47
CA VAL A 225 -10.62 -12.16 -20.98
C VAL A 225 -9.38 -11.76 -20.18
N ALA A 226 -8.65 -10.73 -20.62
CA ALA A 226 -7.50 -10.22 -19.87
C ALA A 226 -7.86 -9.73 -18.46
N LEU A 227 -9.04 -9.10 -18.30
CA LEU A 227 -9.54 -8.69 -17.00
C LEU A 227 -9.78 -9.91 -16.09
N VAL A 228 -10.46 -10.94 -16.60
CA VAL A 228 -10.71 -12.18 -15.85
C VAL A 228 -9.39 -12.87 -15.46
N VAL A 229 -8.45 -13.00 -16.40
CA VAL A 229 -7.11 -13.56 -16.15
C VAL A 229 -6.36 -12.72 -15.10
N SER A 230 -6.50 -11.40 -15.13
CA SER A 230 -5.89 -10.53 -14.10
C SER A 230 -6.41 -10.86 -12.71
N PHE A 231 -7.73 -11.02 -12.56
CA PHE A 231 -8.35 -11.40 -11.29
C PHE A 231 -7.86 -12.79 -10.83
N LEU A 232 -7.90 -13.79 -11.72
CA LEU A 232 -7.52 -15.17 -11.41
C LEU A 232 -6.03 -15.34 -11.11
N LEU A 233 -5.15 -14.47 -11.60
CA LEU A 233 -3.72 -14.50 -11.28
C LEU A 233 -3.39 -13.67 -10.04
N THR A 234 -4.01 -12.50 -9.88
CA THR A 234 -3.61 -11.53 -8.84
C THR A 234 -3.88 -12.05 -7.43
N PHE A 235 -5.11 -12.45 -7.13
CA PHE A 235 -5.48 -12.81 -5.76
C PHE A 235 -4.89 -14.15 -5.31
N PRO A 236 -4.93 -15.23 -6.12
CA PRO A 236 -4.19 -16.45 -5.79
C PRO A 236 -2.68 -16.23 -5.71
N GLY A 237 -2.12 -15.34 -6.54
CA GLY A 237 -0.73 -14.93 -6.47
C GLY A 237 -0.36 -14.28 -5.13
N PHE A 238 -1.20 -13.38 -4.62
CA PHE A 238 -1.01 -12.77 -3.29
C PHE A 238 -1.10 -13.80 -2.16
N LEU A 239 -2.09 -14.70 -2.21
CA LEU A 239 -2.18 -15.80 -1.25
C LEU A 239 -0.90 -16.65 -1.28
N PHE A 240 -0.44 -17.02 -2.49
CA PHE A 240 0.77 -17.82 -2.65
C PHE A 240 2.00 -17.11 -2.06
N ILE A 241 2.19 -15.82 -2.35
CA ILE A 241 3.28 -15.01 -1.79
C ILE A 241 3.25 -15.06 -0.25
N ARG A 242 2.08 -14.88 0.38
CA ARG A 242 1.94 -14.94 1.84
C ARG A 242 2.30 -16.33 2.38
N VAL A 243 1.69 -17.39 1.84
CA VAL A 243 1.91 -18.77 2.31
C VAL A 243 3.36 -19.18 2.12
N TYR A 244 3.95 -18.92 0.96
CA TYR A 244 5.37 -19.15 0.67
C TYR A 244 6.27 -18.45 1.67
N SER A 245 6.03 -17.15 1.91
CA SER A 245 6.85 -16.34 2.81
C SER A 245 6.76 -16.82 4.25
N ILE A 246 5.56 -17.17 4.73
CA ILE A 246 5.35 -17.73 6.08
C ILE A 246 6.10 -19.07 6.20
N ASN A 247 5.97 -19.96 5.20
CA ASN A 247 6.66 -21.25 5.18
C ASN A 247 8.19 -21.10 5.19
N LEU A 248 8.74 -20.20 4.38
CA LEU A 248 10.18 -19.96 4.28
C LEU A 248 10.76 -19.41 5.60
N VAL A 249 10.05 -18.48 6.23
CA VAL A 249 10.48 -17.89 7.52
C VAL A 249 10.30 -18.87 8.68
N LYS A 250 9.30 -19.77 8.63
CA LYS A 250 9.04 -20.79 9.66
C LYS A 250 10.11 -21.87 9.76
N LEU A 251 10.77 -22.22 8.65
CA LEU A 251 11.84 -23.22 8.66
C LEU A 251 12.98 -22.74 9.57
N LYS A 252 13.02 -23.17 10.84
CA LYS A 252 14.21 -23.04 11.67
C LYS A 252 15.38 -23.65 10.88
N LYS A 253 16.54 -23.00 10.90
CA LYS A 253 17.78 -23.62 10.41
C LYS A 253 17.92 -24.97 11.14
N VAL A 254 17.88 -26.04 10.36
CA VAL A 254 18.76 -27.19 10.60
C VAL A 254 20.05 -26.75 9.92
N GLU A 255 20.87 -26.02 10.66
CA GLU A 255 22.29 -25.79 10.39
C GLU A 255 22.97 -25.84 11.74
#